data_AF-A0A8S2Y0V4-F1
#
_entry.id   AF-A0A8S2Y0V4-F1
#
_cell.length_a   1.000
_cell.length_b   1.000
_cell.length_c   1.000
_cell.angle_alpha   90.00
_cell.angle_beta   90.00
_cell.angle_gamma   90.00
#
_symmetry.space_group_name_H-M   'P 1'
#
loop_
_entity.id
_entity.type
_entity.pdbx_description
1 polymer ?
#
loop_
_entity_poly.entity_id
_entity_poly.type
_entity_poly.pdbx_seq_one_letter_code
_entity_poly.pdbx_strand_id
1 'polypeptide(L)'
;MQYIFEWISDLKWRLKSDDIEKYILSADDLLQRHSLIEADIYVIDERLKRAITDADEYLNPDVNIDGYRPATSEEIEMRSHNLQKAYEELIELSRKRRDLLEQAKVVSKFYSDVGDAEFWIDEKQQTMTSPDMGHDVNTTDSLVAKHKLIENDMSA
;
A
#
# COMPACT_ATOMS: atom_id res chain seq x y z
N MET A 1 -26.83 6.66 -10.49
CA MET A 1 -26.14 7.33 -9.37
C MET A 1 -26.12 6.54 -8.07
N GLN A 2 -27.22 5.90 -7.61
CA GLN A 2 -27.25 5.14 -6.34
C GLN A 2 -26.10 4.12 -6.19
N TYR A 3 -25.84 3.34 -7.25
CA TYR A 3 -24.76 2.34 -7.26
C TYR A 3 -23.36 2.94 -7.07
N ILE A 4 -23.10 4.16 -7.56
CA ILE A 4 -21.79 4.80 -7.41
C ILE A 4 -21.60 5.23 -5.94
N PHE A 5 -22.65 5.72 -5.28
CA PHE A 5 -22.60 6.06 -3.86
C PHE A 5 -22.35 4.85 -2.95
N GLU A 6 -23.04 3.74 -3.19
CA GLU A 6 -22.80 2.48 -2.47
C GLU A 6 -21.36 2.01 -2.66
N TRP A 7 -20.85 2.05 -3.90
CA TRP A 7 -19.49 1.64 -4.19
C TRP A 7 -18.43 2.55 -3.55
N ILE A 8 -18.61 3.87 -3.61
CA ILE A 8 -17.75 4.83 -2.90
C ILE A 8 -17.77 4.55 -1.38
N SER A 9 -18.93 4.23 -0.82
CA SER A 9 -19.06 3.96 0.62
C SER A 9 -18.33 2.67 1.03
N ASP A 10 -18.44 1.62 0.21
CA ASP A 10 -17.68 0.36 0.40
C ASP A 10 -16.16 0.61 0.35
N LEU A 11 -15.69 1.36 -0.65
CA LEU A 11 -14.27 1.72 -0.74
C LEU A 11 -13.81 2.57 0.45
N LYS A 12 -14.62 3.53 0.91
CA LYS A 12 -14.33 4.30 2.13
C LYS A 12 -14.21 3.41 3.36
N TRP A 13 -15.05 2.38 3.48
CA TRP A 13 -14.95 1.41 4.57
C TRP A 13 -13.64 0.61 4.49
N ARG A 14 -13.28 0.11 3.30
CA ARG A 14 -12.03 -0.64 3.07
C ARG A 14 -10.79 0.20 3.41
N LEU A 15 -10.80 1.50 3.07
CA LEU A 15 -9.68 2.41 3.37
C LEU A 15 -9.50 2.72 4.85
N LYS A 16 -10.57 2.65 5.66
CA LYS A 16 -10.54 2.88 7.12
C LYS A 16 -10.08 1.65 7.92
N SER A 17 -9.73 0.55 7.26
CA SER A 17 -9.18 -0.64 7.91
C SER A 17 -7.94 -0.31 8.74
N ASP A 18 -7.94 -0.75 10.00
CA ASP A 18 -6.88 -0.51 11.01
C ASP A 18 -5.82 -1.63 11.02
N ASP A 19 -5.57 -2.20 9.84
CA ASP A 19 -4.69 -3.34 9.62
C ASP A 19 -3.20 -2.96 9.54
N ILE A 20 -2.90 -1.68 9.32
CA ILE A 20 -1.52 -1.19 9.19
C ILE A 20 -0.72 -1.49 10.46
N GLU A 21 -1.27 -1.20 11.65
CA GLU A 21 -0.57 -1.41 12.93
C GLU A 21 -0.31 -2.89 13.21
N LYS A 22 -1.22 -3.77 12.77
CA LYS A 22 -1.14 -5.22 13.02
C LYS A 22 -0.19 -5.94 12.08
N TYR A 23 0.05 -5.38 10.90
CA TYR A 23 0.81 -6.05 9.83
C TYR A 23 1.92 -5.15 9.27
N ILE A 24 2.57 -4.34 10.11
CA ILE A 24 3.71 -3.49 9.72
C ILE A 24 4.77 -4.30 8.97
N LEU A 25 5.08 -5.51 9.43
CA LEU A 25 6.07 -6.41 8.82
C LEU A 25 5.65 -7.00 7.46
N SER A 26 4.41 -6.78 7.04
CA SER A 26 3.87 -7.21 5.75
C SER A 26 3.35 -6.01 4.94
N ALA A 27 3.96 -4.84 5.13
CA ALA A 27 3.58 -3.60 4.47
C ALA A 27 3.53 -3.72 2.93
N ASP A 28 4.36 -4.56 2.31
CA ASP A 28 4.33 -4.79 0.86
C ASP A 28 3.03 -5.45 0.38
N ASP A 29 2.49 -6.42 1.12
CA ASP A 29 1.21 -7.05 0.79
C ASP A 29 0.05 -6.06 0.97
N LEU A 30 0.11 -5.23 2.02
CA LEU A 30 -0.87 -4.17 2.22
C LEU A 30 -0.82 -3.11 1.11
N LEU A 31 0.38 -2.73 0.65
CA LEU A 31 0.56 -1.83 -0.51
C LEU A 31 0.02 -2.44 -1.80
N GLN A 32 0.24 -3.74 -2.03
CA GLN A 32 -0.31 -4.44 -3.19
C GLN A 32 -1.83 -4.43 -3.15
N ARG A 33 -2.44 -4.77 -2.00
CA ARG A 33 -3.90 -4.71 -1.82
C ARG A 33 -4.44 -3.29 -1.98
N HIS A 34 -3.71 -2.28 -1.52
CA HIS A 34 -4.07 -0.88 -1.70
C HIS A 34 -4.03 -0.46 -3.18
N SER A 35 -3.06 -0.94 -3.96
CA SER A 35 -2.99 -0.65 -5.41
C SER A 35 -4.23 -1.13 -6.18
N LEU A 36 -4.86 -2.22 -5.73
CA LEU A 36 -6.13 -2.69 -6.28
C LEU A 36 -7.28 -1.74 -5.95
N ILE A 37 -7.29 -1.16 -4.74
CA ILE A 37 -8.27 -0.14 -4.36
C ILE A 37 -8.06 1.14 -5.18
N GLU A 38 -6.81 1.54 -5.43
CA GLU A 38 -6.49 2.70 -6.28
C GLU A 38 -6.98 2.48 -7.73
N ALA A 39 -6.85 1.26 -8.25
CA ALA A 39 -7.42 0.90 -9.55
C ALA A 39 -8.96 0.98 -9.56
N ASP A 40 -9.64 0.50 -8.51
CA ASP A 40 -11.09 0.63 -8.37
C ASP A 40 -11.52 2.12 -8.33
N ILE A 41 -10.78 2.97 -7.60
CA ILE A 41 -11.01 4.42 -7.52
C ILE A 41 -10.88 5.07 -8.90
N TYR A 42 -9.90 4.65 -9.70
CA TYR A 42 -9.74 5.13 -11.07
C TYR A 42 -10.94 4.78 -11.96
N VAL A 43 -11.50 3.57 -11.82
CA VAL A 43 -12.72 3.20 -12.57
C VAL A 43 -13.91 4.06 -12.15
N ILE A 44 -14.02 4.41 -10.86
CA ILE A 44 -15.06 5.32 -10.37
C ILE A 44 -14.88 6.72 -10.96
N ASP A 45 -13.64 7.23 -11.05
CA ASP A 45 -13.35 8.53 -11.65
C ASP A 45 -13.92 8.65 -13.08
N GLU A 46 -13.64 7.64 -13.91
CA GLU A 46 -14.12 7.60 -15.29
C GLU A 46 -15.65 7.43 -15.41
N ARG A 47 -16.30 6.85 -14.39
CA ARG A 47 -17.76 6.76 -14.33
C ARG A 47 -18.38 8.05 -13.79
N LEU A 48 -17.71 8.71 -12.86
CA LEU A 48 -18.11 9.98 -12.28
C LEU A 48 -18.10 11.07 -13.36
N LYS A 49 -16.99 11.19 -14.11
CA LYS A 49 -16.86 12.13 -15.23
C LYS A 49 -18.01 11.97 -16.22
N ARG A 50 -18.31 10.74 -16.64
CA ARG A 50 -19.44 10.44 -17.53
C ARG A 50 -20.77 10.86 -16.93
N ALA A 51 -21.04 10.52 -15.67
CA ALA A 51 -22.29 10.88 -15.01
C ALA A 51 -22.47 12.42 -14.87
N ILE A 52 -21.38 13.15 -14.66
CA ILE A 52 -21.39 14.62 -14.63
C ILE A 52 -21.64 15.19 -16.02
N THR A 53 -20.95 14.68 -17.05
CA THR A 53 -21.19 15.11 -18.45
C THR A 53 -22.64 14.87 -18.86
N ASP A 54 -23.20 13.70 -18.57
CA ASP A 54 -24.61 13.40 -18.84
C ASP A 54 -25.52 14.41 -18.11
N ALA A 55 -25.24 14.69 -16.83
CA ALA A 55 -26.01 15.65 -16.04
C ALA A 55 -25.95 17.07 -16.64
N ASP A 56 -24.78 17.52 -17.07
CA ASP A 56 -24.60 18.84 -17.71
C ASP A 56 -25.37 18.92 -19.04
N GLU A 57 -25.37 17.85 -19.84
CA GLU A 57 -26.17 17.76 -21.07
C GLU A 57 -27.69 17.86 -20.78
N TYR A 58 -28.17 17.21 -19.71
CA TYR A 58 -29.58 17.28 -19.28
C TYR A 58 -29.98 18.65 -18.71
N LEU A 59 -29.02 19.44 -18.24
CA LEU A 59 -29.22 20.79 -17.71
C LEU A 59 -29.12 21.87 -18.80
N ASN A 60 -28.63 21.52 -19.98
CA ASN A 60 -28.39 22.47 -21.05
C ASN A 60 -29.71 23.01 -21.63
N PRO A 61 -29.99 24.33 -21.54
CA PRO A 61 -31.25 24.93 -21.97
C PRO A 61 -31.50 24.86 -23.48
N ASP A 62 -30.46 24.63 -24.29
CA ASP A 62 -30.57 24.49 -25.74
C ASP A 62 -31.09 23.11 -26.18
N VAL A 63 -31.10 22.13 -25.26
CA VAL A 63 -31.68 20.81 -25.51
C VAL A 63 -33.19 20.91 -25.36
N ASN A 64 -33.89 21.03 -26.49
CA ASN A 64 -35.35 21.04 -26.55
C ASN A 64 -35.90 19.63 -26.22
N ILE A 65 -36.06 19.33 -24.93
CA ILE A 65 -36.72 18.13 -24.44
C ILE A 65 -38.22 18.40 -24.41
N ASP A 66 -38.89 18.20 -25.54
CA ASP A 66 -40.35 18.39 -25.71
C ASP A 66 -41.17 17.27 -25.01
N GLY A 67 -40.71 16.81 -23.83
CA GLY A 67 -41.16 15.55 -23.21
C GLY A 67 -40.99 15.45 -21.70
N TYR A 68 -41.16 14.23 -21.18
CA TYR A 68 -41.19 13.90 -19.75
C TYR A 68 -39.84 14.17 -19.06
N ARG A 69 -39.85 15.05 -18.05
CA ARG A 69 -38.70 15.34 -17.18
C ARG A 69 -38.94 14.78 -15.78
N PRO A 70 -38.38 13.61 -15.42
CA PRO A 70 -38.64 12.95 -14.14
C PRO A 70 -37.99 13.61 -12.91
N ALA A 71 -37.00 14.50 -13.10
CA ALA A 71 -36.25 15.15 -12.02
C ALA A 71 -36.05 16.64 -12.31
N THR A 72 -35.98 17.46 -11.26
CA THR A 72 -35.73 18.90 -11.41
C THR A 72 -34.24 19.18 -11.68
N SER A 73 -33.93 20.33 -12.30
CA SER A 73 -32.53 20.76 -12.49
C SER A 73 -31.77 20.78 -11.16
N GLU A 74 -32.38 21.32 -10.11
CA GLU A 74 -31.81 21.43 -8.77
C GLU A 74 -31.50 20.06 -8.14
N GLU A 75 -32.36 19.06 -8.34
CA GLU A 75 -32.11 17.68 -7.87
C GLU A 75 -30.90 17.04 -8.55
N ILE A 76 -30.71 17.29 -9.85
CA ILE A 76 -29.59 16.77 -10.63
C ILE A 76 -28.29 17.43 -10.18
N GLU A 77 -28.26 18.76 -10.10
CA GLU A 77 -27.09 19.53 -9.65
C GLU A 77 -26.66 19.13 -8.23
N MET A 78 -27.62 19.04 -7.31
CA MET A 78 -27.35 18.62 -5.93
C MET A 78 -26.78 17.20 -5.86
N ARG A 79 -27.30 16.26 -6.67
CA ARG A 79 -26.77 14.88 -6.70
C ARG A 79 -25.37 14.81 -7.30
N SER A 80 -25.11 15.55 -8.37
CA SER A 80 -23.78 15.64 -8.99
C SER A 80 -22.76 16.22 -8.02
N HIS A 81 -23.12 17.32 -7.33
CA HIS A 81 -22.26 17.94 -6.30
C HIS A 81 -21.95 16.99 -5.15
N ASN A 82 -22.97 16.32 -4.60
CA ASN A 82 -22.78 15.36 -3.52
C ASN A 82 -21.87 14.18 -3.93
N LEU A 83 -22.00 13.72 -5.17
CA LEU A 83 -21.21 12.61 -5.70
C LEU A 83 -19.75 13.02 -5.89
N GLN A 84 -19.50 14.23 -6.41
CA GLN A 84 -18.17 14.78 -6.55
C GLN A 84 -17.48 14.97 -5.19
N LYS A 85 -18.19 15.55 -4.22
CA LYS A 85 -17.67 15.70 -2.84
C LYS A 85 -17.35 14.35 -2.20
N ALA A 86 -18.22 13.35 -2.37
CA ALA A 86 -18.00 12.02 -1.83
C ALA A 86 -16.75 11.35 -2.44
N TYR A 87 -16.48 11.60 -3.73
CA TYR A 87 -15.30 11.13 -4.45
C TYR A 87 -14.02 11.87 -4.02
N GLU A 88 -14.06 13.18 -3.83
CA GLU A 88 -12.92 13.96 -3.31
C GLU A 88 -12.47 13.45 -1.93
N GLU A 89 -13.43 13.22 -1.02
CA GLU A 89 -13.15 12.60 0.28
C GLU A 89 -12.53 11.20 0.16
N LEU A 90 -12.94 10.42 -0.86
CA LEU A 90 -12.38 9.07 -1.10
C LEU A 90 -10.92 9.16 -1.56
N ILE A 91 -10.59 10.10 -2.45
CA ILE A 91 -9.20 10.35 -2.89
C ILE A 91 -8.33 10.69 -1.68
N GLU A 92 -8.77 11.63 -0.85
CA GLU A 92 -7.98 12.08 0.30
C GLU A 92 -7.75 10.96 1.31
N LEU A 93 -8.76 10.11 1.55
CA LEU A 93 -8.57 8.90 2.36
C LEU A 93 -7.59 7.91 1.73
N SER A 94 -7.63 7.73 0.42
CA SER A 94 -6.72 6.84 -0.29
C SER A 94 -5.27 7.33 -0.19
N ARG A 95 -5.04 8.63 -0.46
CA ARG A 95 -3.72 9.27 -0.34
C ARG A 95 -3.15 9.13 1.06
N LYS A 96 -3.93 9.50 2.08
CA LYS A 96 -3.50 9.38 3.48
C LYS A 96 -3.11 7.94 3.83
N ARG A 97 -3.88 6.96 3.37
CA ARG A 97 -3.57 5.54 3.59
C ARG A 97 -2.29 5.13 2.86
N ARG A 98 -2.09 5.56 1.62
CA ARG A 98 -0.88 5.33 0.84
C ARG A 98 0.36 5.81 1.59
N ASP A 99 0.34 7.06 2.06
CA ASP A 99 1.46 7.65 2.79
C ASP A 99 1.82 6.87 4.06
N LEU A 100 0.80 6.40 4.80
CA LEU A 100 1.00 5.57 5.99
C LEU A 100 1.58 4.20 5.65
N LEU A 101 1.12 3.57 4.57
CA LEU A 101 1.65 2.28 4.11
C LEU A 101 3.10 2.38 3.62
N GLU A 102 3.46 3.48 2.96
CA GLU A 102 4.84 3.74 2.54
C GLU A 102 5.76 3.96 3.75
N GLN A 103 5.30 4.66 4.78
CA GLN A 103 6.02 4.78 6.06
C GLN A 103 6.17 3.40 6.73
N ALA A 104 5.11 2.60 6.78
CA ALA A 104 5.16 1.25 7.33
C ALA A 104 6.15 0.36 6.57
N LYS A 105 6.26 0.50 5.24
CA LYS A 105 7.25 -0.21 4.43
C LYS A 105 8.69 0.13 4.82
N VAL A 106 8.98 1.40 5.09
CA VAL A 106 10.32 1.81 5.56
C VAL A 106 10.65 1.14 6.88
N VAL A 107 9.70 1.12 7.81
CA VAL A 107 9.86 0.46 9.12
C VAL A 107 10.01 -1.06 8.97
N SER A 108 9.20 -1.69 8.13
CA SER A 108 9.30 -3.12 7.82
C SER A 108 10.68 -3.50 7.30
N LYS A 109 11.23 -2.69 6.39
CA LYS A 109 12.56 -2.90 5.84
C LYS A 109 13.63 -2.79 6.93
N PHE A 110 13.54 -1.78 7.79
CA PHE A 110 14.46 -1.65 8.92
C PHE A 110 14.47 -2.89 9.82
N TYR A 111 13.29 -3.43 10.17
CA TYR A 111 13.23 -4.66 10.96
C TYR A 111 13.81 -5.88 10.23
N SER A 112 13.63 -5.98 8.92
CA SER A 112 14.27 -7.03 8.11
C SER A 112 15.80 -6.90 8.13
N ASP A 113 16.32 -5.69 7.88
CA ASP A 113 17.76 -5.43 7.84
C ASP A 113 18.40 -5.72 9.22
N VAL A 114 17.71 -5.38 10.32
CA VAL A 114 18.14 -5.72 11.69
C VAL A 114 18.12 -7.23 11.92
N GLY A 115 17.05 -7.91 11.53
CA GLY A 115 16.95 -9.37 11.68
C GLY A 115 18.02 -10.13 10.88
N ASP A 116 18.35 -9.66 9.67
CA ASP A 116 19.42 -10.21 8.86
C ASP A 116 20.80 -9.99 9.51
N ALA A 117 21.02 -8.81 10.10
CA ALA A 117 22.25 -8.52 10.83
C ALA A 117 22.39 -9.37 12.11
N GLU A 118 21.30 -9.54 12.88
CA GLU A 118 21.26 -10.41 14.06
C GLU A 118 21.55 -11.86 13.67
N PHE A 119 20.92 -12.37 12.60
CA PHE A 119 21.17 -13.71 12.09
C PHE A 119 22.63 -13.90 11.66
N TRP A 120 23.21 -12.92 10.96
CA TRP A 120 24.62 -12.97 10.57
C TRP A 120 25.56 -12.98 11.78
N ILE A 121 25.29 -12.16 12.80
CA ILE A 121 26.06 -12.15 14.05
C ILE A 121 25.99 -13.52 14.73
N ASP A 122 24.79 -14.09 14.86
CA ASP A 122 24.59 -15.40 15.47
C ASP A 122 25.32 -16.52 14.71
N GLU A 123 25.29 -16.50 13.38
CA GLU A 123 26.00 -17.46 12.53
C GLU A 123 27.53 -17.37 12.74
N LYS A 124 28.08 -16.15 12.77
CA LYS A 124 29.51 -15.93 13.04
C LYS A 124 29.88 -16.35 14.46
N GLN A 125 29.06 -16.01 15.46
CA GLN A 125 29.28 -16.40 16.85
C GLN A 125 29.27 -17.92 17.02
N GLN A 126 28.32 -18.62 16.39
CA GLN A 126 28.26 -20.08 16.41
C GLN A 126 29.51 -20.71 15.78
N THR A 127 29.98 -20.15 14.66
CA THR A 127 31.20 -20.59 13.99
C THR A 127 32.45 -20.39 14.88
N MET A 128 32.54 -19.25 15.57
CA MET A 128 33.66 -18.93 16.47
C MET A 128 33.65 -19.74 17.77
N THR A 129 32.48 -20.18 18.23
CA THR A 129 32.34 -20.96 19.48
C THR A 129 32.65 -22.45 19.26
N SER A 130 33.07 -22.85 18.05
CA SER A 130 33.50 -24.22 17.76
C SER A 130 34.67 -24.62 18.68
N PRO A 131 34.56 -25.70 19.48
CA PRO A 131 35.65 -26.18 20.33
C PRO A 131 36.72 -26.98 19.57
N ASP A 132 36.60 -27.10 18.25
CA ASP A 132 37.54 -27.85 17.41
C ASP A 132 38.89 -27.13 17.33
N MET A 133 39.91 -27.77 17.90
CA MET A 133 41.29 -27.29 17.92
C MET A 133 42.18 -27.98 16.89
N GLY A 134 41.63 -28.85 16.03
CA GLY A 134 42.40 -29.69 15.13
C GLY A 134 43.16 -30.82 15.86
N HIS A 135 43.50 -31.88 15.12
CA HIS A 135 44.17 -33.06 15.68
C HIS A 135 45.59 -33.26 15.14
N ASP A 136 45.98 -32.49 14.13
CA ASP A 136 47.31 -32.45 13.53
C ASP A 136 47.66 -31.04 13.03
N VAL A 137 48.90 -30.84 12.57
CA VAL A 137 49.41 -29.53 12.10
C VAL A 137 48.63 -29.02 10.87
N ASN A 138 48.26 -29.92 9.95
CA ASN A 138 47.54 -29.53 8.73
C ASN A 138 46.11 -29.06 9.03
N THR A 139 45.43 -29.72 9.97
CA THR A 139 44.07 -29.35 10.40
C THR A 139 44.07 -28.07 11.22
N THR A 140 45.08 -27.85 12.07
CA THR A 140 45.26 -26.56 12.77
C THR A 140 45.55 -25.41 11.80
N ASP A 141 46.46 -25.58 10.83
CA ASP A 141 46.73 -24.55 9.82
C ASP A 141 45.49 -24.21 8.98
N SER A 142 44.68 -25.23 8.65
CA SER A 142 43.41 -25.05 7.96
C SER A 142 42.39 -24.27 8.81
N LEU A 143 42.31 -24.53 10.12
CA LEU A 143 41.45 -23.80 11.06
C LEU A 143 41.90 -22.34 11.21
N VAL A 144 43.21 -22.08 11.29
CA VAL A 144 43.78 -20.72 11.33
C VAL A 144 43.47 -19.95 10.05
N ALA A 145 43.58 -20.59 8.88
CA ALA A 145 43.22 -19.98 7.60
C ALA A 145 41.73 -19.60 7.55
N LYS A 146 40.84 -20.50 8.02
CA LYS A 146 39.41 -20.20 8.15
C LYS A 146 39.14 -19.06 9.12
N HIS A 147 39.83 -19.03 10.27
CA HIS A 147 39.66 -17.96 11.25
C HIS A 147 40.06 -16.59 10.69
N LYS A 148 41.20 -16.51 9.99
CA LYS A 148 41.65 -15.27 9.31
C LYS A 148 40.66 -14.79 8.24
N LEU A 149 40.04 -15.72 7.50
CA LEU A 149 39.01 -15.37 6.54
C LEU A 149 37.79 -14.75 7.23
N ILE A 150 37.37 -15.29 8.38
CA ILE A 150 36.27 -14.74 9.17
C ILE A 150 36.63 -13.37 9.75
N GLU A 151 37.83 -13.19 10.29
CA GLU A 151 38.30 -11.87 10.77
C GLU A 151 38.30 -10.81 9.66
N ASN A 152 38.74 -11.19 8.46
CA ASN A 152 38.69 -10.30 7.29
C ASN A 152 37.24 -9.97 6.90
N ASP A 153 36.33 -10.95 6.96
CA ASP A 153 34.92 -10.76 6.64
C ASP A 153 34.18 -9.89 7.68
N MET A 154 34.67 -9.85 8.93
CA MET A 154 34.14 -8.98 9.99
C MET A 154 34.75 -7.57 10.03
N SER A 155 35.88 -7.36 9.36
CA SER A 155 36.60 -6.08 9.33
C SER A 155 36.43 -5.31 8.02
N ALA A 156 35.83 -5.93 7.01
CA ALA A 156 35.43 -5.31 5.74
C ALA A 156 34.11 -4.55 5.86
#